data_AF-A0A2I1HVK4-F1
#
_entry.id   AF-A0A2I1HVK4-F1
#
_cell.length_a   1.000
_cell.length_b   1.000
_cell.length_c   1.000
_cell.angle_alpha   90.00
_cell.angle_beta   90.00
_cell.angle_gamma   90.00
#
_symmetry.space_group_name_H-M   'P 1'
#
loop_
_entity.id
_entity.type
_entity.pdbx_description
1 polymer ?
#
loop_
_entity_poly.entity_id
_entity_poly.type
_entity_poly.pdbx_seq_one_letter_code
_entity_poly.pdbx_strand_id
1 'polypeptide(L)'
;MSNMGDLSRINPNNTKDFLAFISYNEAVYLQEVTTLLSSFVENGFLKNLFDKGPQAMDKAQLLVDTFGESANPNNFTEQAKTANIQPTTLSLLFTIAVYVSSRSWDSFAARAYCLYGDMGDDTMTNYLHLLAHQK
;
A
#
# COMPACT_ATOMS: atom_id res chain seq x y z
N MET A 1 20.50 -17.02 -2.52
CA MET A 1 21.22 -16.58 -1.31
C MET A 1 22.04 -15.35 -1.66
N SER A 2 21.55 -14.16 -1.31
CA SER A 2 22.37 -12.94 -1.32
C SER A 2 22.24 -12.31 0.06
N ASN A 3 23.41 -12.02 0.61
CA ASN A 3 23.70 -11.57 1.96
C ASN A 3 23.10 -10.17 2.17
N MET A 4 21.85 -10.08 2.61
CA MET A 4 21.32 -8.85 3.21
C MET A 4 21.97 -8.71 4.58
N GLY A 5 23.21 -8.21 4.53
CA GLY A 5 23.93 -7.74 5.69
C GLY A 5 23.09 -6.67 6.37
N ASP A 6 22.52 -7.07 7.49
CA ASP A 6 22.45 -6.29 8.73
C ASP A 6 21.97 -4.84 8.56
N LEU A 7 20.64 -4.70 8.52
CA LEU A 7 19.90 -3.42 8.54
C LEU A 7 20.22 -2.56 9.78
N SER A 8 20.96 -3.07 10.77
CA SER A 8 21.42 -2.33 11.95
C SER A 8 22.46 -1.24 11.65
N ARG A 9 22.99 -1.17 10.42
CA ARG A 9 23.97 -0.15 10.01
C ARG A 9 23.38 1.12 9.44
N ILE A 10 22.08 1.16 9.16
CA ILE A 10 21.41 2.37 8.68
C ILE A 10 21.35 3.35 9.85
N ASN A 11 22.41 4.13 10.02
CA ASN A 11 22.36 5.34 10.83
C ASN A 11 21.33 6.26 10.12
N PRO A 12 20.21 6.64 10.75
CA PRO A 12 19.26 7.57 10.15
C PRO A 12 19.91 8.93 9.80
N ASN A 13 21.13 9.20 10.30
CA ASN A 13 21.97 10.35 9.95
C ASN A 13 22.96 10.10 8.79
N ASN A 14 22.94 8.93 8.15
CA ASN A 14 23.77 8.57 6.99
C ASN A 14 22.92 8.52 5.71
N THR A 15 23.15 9.49 4.82
CA THR A 15 22.43 9.65 3.55
C THR A 15 22.56 8.46 2.60
N LYS A 16 23.68 7.71 2.59
CA LYS A 16 23.87 6.57 1.67
C LYS A 16 23.00 5.37 2.03
N ASP A 17 22.83 5.11 3.32
CA ASP A 17 22.09 3.94 3.80
C ASP A 17 20.57 4.18 3.67
N PHE A 18 20.13 5.41 3.91
CA PHE A 18 18.77 5.84 3.60
C PHE A 18 18.47 5.75 2.09
N LEU A 19 19.40 6.17 1.22
CA LEU A 19 19.22 6.07 -0.24
C LEU A 19 19.15 4.60 -0.73
N ALA A 20 19.97 3.70 -0.15
CA ALA A 20 19.89 2.28 -0.45
C ALA A 20 18.56 1.66 0.03
N PHE A 21 18.07 2.08 1.20
CA PHE A 21 16.75 1.73 1.70
C PHE A 21 15.65 2.17 0.73
N ILE A 22 15.65 3.44 0.30
CA ILE A 22 14.64 3.96 -0.64
C ILE A 22 14.64 3.15 -1.95
N SER A 23 15.81 2.87 -2.53
CA SER A 23 15.92 2.11 -3.78
C SER A 23 15.43 0.67 -3.67
N TYR A 24 15.70 -0.02 -2.55
CA TYR A 24 15.17 -1.37 -2.33
C TYR A 24 13.64 -1.38 -2.19
N ASN A 25 13.08 -0.40 -1.49
CA ASN A 25 11.64 -0.31 -1.25
C ASN A 25 10.85 0.11 -2.50
N GLU A 26 11.46 0.84 -3.43
CA GLU A 26 10.89 1.09 -4.75
C GLU A 26 10.56 -0.22 -5.48
N ALA A 27 11.48 -1.19 -5.48
CA ALA A 27 11.27 -2.47 -6.14
C ALA A 27 10.13 -3.29 -5.50
N VAL A 28 10.05 -3.30 -4.16
CA VAL A 28 8.99 -4.05 -3.48
C VAL A 28 7.64 -3.34 -3.60
N TYR A 29 7.62 -2.00 -3.61
CA TYR A 29 6.43 -1.22 -3.91
C TYR A 29 5.88 -1.54 -5.31
N LEU A 30 6.74 -1.50 -6.34
CA LEU A 30 6.34 -1.86 -7.71
C LEU A 30 5.84 -3.30 -7.80
N GLN A 31 6.46 -4.24 -7.08
CA GLN A 31 5.99 -5.62 -7.00
C GLN A 31 4.60 -5.72 -6.37
N GLU A 32 4.36 -5.06 -5.23
CA GLU A 32 3.07 -5.07 -4.55
C GLU A 32 1.97 -4.45 -5.41
N VAL A 33 2.21 -3.30 -6.04
CA VAL A 33 1.27 -2.67 -6.98
C VAL A 33 0.95 -3.64 -8.13
N THR A 34 1.96 -4.30 -8.67
CA THR A 34 1.78 -5.29 -9.74
C THR A 34 0.93 -6.47 -9.26
N THR A 35 1.22 -7.05 -8.10
CA THR A 35 0.45 -8.16 -7.52
C THR A 35 -1.00 -7.78 -7.27
N LEU A 36 -1.24 -6.59 -6.71
CA LEU A 36 -2.59 -6.10 -6.44
C LEU A 36 -3.41 -5.92 -7.72
N LEU A 37 -2.82 -5.31 -8.76
CA LEU A 37 -3.48 -5.13 -10.05
C LEU A 37 -3.72 -6.49 -10.74
N SER A 38 -2.75 -7.39 -10.73
CA SER A 38 -2.89 -8.74 -11.30
C SER A 38 -4.00 -9.53 -10.63
N SER A 39 -4.21 -9.35 -9.31
CA SER A 39 -5.25 -10.07 -8.58
C SER A 39 -6.65 -9.87 -9.16
N PHE A 40 -6.99 -8.68 -9.68
CA PHE A 40 -8.29 -8.39 -10.30
C PHE A 40 -8.54 -9.16 -11.61
N VAL A 41 -7.45 -9.57 -12.29
CA VAL A 41 -7.52 -10.42 -13.47
C VAL A 41 -7.67 -11.88 -13.04
N GLU A 42 -6.79 -12.33 -12.15
CA GLU A 42 -6.67 -13.73 -11.73
C GLU A 42 -7.90 -14.24 -10.97
N ASN A 43 -8.47 -13.41 -10.10
CA ASN A 43 -9.67 -13.76 -9.33
C ASN A 43 -10.98 -13.62 -10.13
N GLY A 44 -10.90 -13.21 -11.40
CA GLY A 44 -12.05 -13.03 -12.27
C GLY A 44 -12.90 -11.80 -11.96
N PHE A 45 -12.45 -10.87 -11.11
CA PHE A 45 -13.17 -9.64 -10.80
C PHE A 45 -13.50 -8.86 -12.07
N LEU A 46 -12.53 -8.62 -12.96
CA LEU A 46 -12.78 -7.91 -14.22
C LEU A 46 -13.76 -8.67 -15.11
N LYS A 47 -13.66 -10.00 -15.16
CA LYS A 47 -14.62 -10.84 -15.89
C LYS A 47 -16.03 -10.63 -15.36
N ASN A 48 -16.23 -10.69 -14.04
CA ASN A 48 -17.54 -10.52 -13.41
C ASN A 48 -18.08 -9.10 -13.60
N LEU A 49 -17.23 -8.08 -13.49
CA LEU A 49 -17.62 -6.67 -13.66
C LEU A 49 -18.07 -6.34 -15.08
N PHE A 50 -17.41 -6.95 -16.08
CA PHE A 50 -17.72 -6.74 -17.49
C PHE A 50 -18.64 -7.79 -18.11
N ASP A 51 -19.11 -8.76 -17.31
CA ASP A 51 -20.08 -9.74 -17.77
C ASP A 51 -21.37 -9.04 -18.24
N LYS A 52 -21.94 -9.57 -19.33
CA LYS A 52 -23.20 -9.15 -19.95
C LYS A 52 -24.20 -10.31 -20.02
N GLY A 53 -23.86 -11.47 -19.45
CA GLY A 53 -24.70 -12.64 -19.44
C GLY A 53 -25.94 -12.49 -18.56
N PRO A 54 -26.92 -13.39 -18.71
CA PRO A 54 -28.18 -13.36 -17.96
C PRO A 54 -28.02 -13.65 -16.46
N GLN A 55 -26.84 -14.13 -16.03
CA GLN A 55 -26.48 -14.36 -14.62
C GLN A 55 -25.45 -13.34 -14.11
N ALA A 56 -25.26 -12.22 -14.82
CA ALA A 56 -24.31 -11.19 -14.41
C ALA A 56 -24.67 -10.66 -13.02
N MET A 57 -23.64 -10.50 -12.18
CA MET A 57 -23.80 -9.87 -10.87
C MET A 57 -24.13 -8.39 -11.01
N ASP A 58 -24.81 -7.85 -10.00
CA ASP A 58 -25.00 -6.40 -9.90
C ASP A 58 -23.63 -5.70 -9.74
N LYS A 59 -23.34 -4.77 -10.66
CA LYS A 59 -22.02 -4.14 -10.74
C LYS A 59 -21.78 -3.15 -9.62
N ALA A 60 -22.83 -2.48 -9.15
CA ALA A 60 -22.72 -1.55 -8.05
C ALA A 60 -22.41 -2.32 -6.76
N GLN A 61 -23.14 -3.42 -6.52
CA GLN A 61 -22.89 -4.30 -5.39
C GLN A 61 -21.49 -4.91 -5.45
N LEU A 62 -21.05 -5.40 -6.61
CA LEU A 62 -19.71 -5.96 -6.78
C LEU A 62 -18.59 -4.95 -6.43
N LEU A 63 -18.75 -3.68 -6.84
CA LEU A 63 -17.81 -2.61 -6.50
C LEU A 63 -17.83 -2.29 -5.00
N VAL A 64 -19.02 -2.19 -4.41
CA VAL A 64 -19.19 -1.90 -2.97
C VAL A 64 -18.66 -3.05 -2.10
N ASP A 65 -18.90 -4.30 -2.47
CA ASP A 65 -18.40 -5.47 -1.74
C ASP A 65 -16.87 -5.56 -1.78
N THR A 66 -16.25 -5.17 -2.89
CA THR A 66 -14.80 -5.27 -3.08
C THR A 66 -14.06 -4.10 -2.43
N PHE A 67 -14.64 -2.89 -2.47
CA PHE A 67 -13.91 -1.66 -2.15
C PHE A 67 -14.61 -0.73 -1.15
N GLY A 68 -15.83 -1.06 -0.72
CA GLY A 68 -16.63 -0.29 0.22
C GLY A 68 -17.56 0.74 -0.43
N GLU A 69 -18.34 1.42 0.41
CA GLU A 69 -19.39 2.37 0.00
C GLU A 69 -18.89 3.57 -0.81
N SER A 70 -17.63 3.95 -0.65
CA SER A 70 -17.02 5.03 -1.45
C SER A 70 -16.99 4.69 -2.95
N ALA A 71 -16.96 3.40 -3.30
CA ALA A 71 -16.99 2.90 -4.68
C ALA A 71 -18.40 2.85 -5.28
N ASN A 72 -19.44 3.27 -4.56
CA ASN A 72 -20.80 3.26 -5.10
C ASN A 72 -20.90 4.17 -6.34
N PRO A 73 -21.28 3.65 -7.53
CA PRO A 73 -21.38 4.44 -8.76
C PRO A 73 -22.30 5.67 -8.67
N ASN A 74 -23.29 5.65 -7.76
CA ASN A 74 -24.20 6.78 -7.56
C ASN A 74 -23.47 8.03 -7.08
N ASN A 75 -22.34 7.89 -6.39
CA ASN A 75 -21.51 9.01 -5.92
C ASN A 75 -20.83 9.78 -7.09
N PHE A 76 -20.82 9.21 -8.30
CA PHE A 76 -20.07 9.72 -9.45
C PHE A 76 -20.96 10.15 -10.63
N THR A 77 -22.28 10.15 -10.45
CA THR A 77 -23.23 10.31 -11.57
C THR A 77 -23.13 11.68 -12.24
N GLU A 78 -22.96 12.76 -11.47
CA GLU A 78 -22.84 14.11 -12.03
C GLU A 78 -21.51 14.31 -12.76
N GLN A 79 -20.41 13.84 -12.18
CA GLN A 79 -19.08 13.90 -12.81
C GLN A 79 -19.03 13.06 -14.10
N ALA A 80 -19.68 11.89 -14.09
CA ALA A 80 -19.80 11.01 -15.24
C ALA A 80 -20.55 11.67 -16.41
N LYS A 81 -21.63 12.42 -16.14
CA LYS A 81 -22.38 13.18 -17.16
C LYS A 81 -21.51 14.23 -17.83
N THR A 82 -20.77 15.02 -17.06
CA THR A 82 -19.89 16.07 -17.61
C THR A 82 -18.75 15.50 -18.45
N ALA A 83 -18.20 14.36 -18.07
CA ALA A 83 -17.09 13.71 -18.77
C ALA A 83 -17.51 12.72 -19.87
N ASN A 84 -18.81 12.50 -20.08
CA ASN A 84 -19.36 11.51 -21.03
C ASN A 84 -18.80 10.09 -20.84
N ILE A 85 -18.66 9.66 -19.58
CA ILE A 85 -18.20 8.31 -19.21
C ILE A 85 -19.26 7.61 -18.36
N GLN A 86 -19.25 6.28 -18.30
CA GLN A 86 -20.18 5.57 -17.44
C GLN A 86 -19.79 5.73 -15.96
N PRO A 87 -20.74 5.97 -15.03
CA PRO A 87 -20.45 6.11 -13.60
C PRO A 87 -19.70 4.91 -13.01
N THR A 88 -19.97 3.71 -13.51
CA THR A 88 -19.27 2.47 -13.13
C THR A 88 -17.80 2.47 -13.55
N THR A 89 -17.47 3.00 -14.73
CA THR A 89 -16.08 3.15 -15.19
C THR A 89 -15.33 4.18 -14.36
N LEU A 90 -15.98 5.31 -14.06
CA LEU A 90 -15.37 6.36 -13.23
C LEU A 90 -15.13 5.88 -11.79
N SER A 91 -16.12 5.21 -11.18
CA SER A 91 -15.98 4.60 -9.86
C SER A 91 -14.83 3.59 -9.83
N LEU A 92 -14.74 2.69 -10.83
CA LEU A 92 -13.67 1.70 -10.90
C LEU A 92 -12.28 2.35 -10.92
N LEU A 93 -12.08 3.36 -11.78
CA LEU A 93 -10.80 4.07 -11.89
C LEU A 93 -10.43 4.79 -10.59
N PHE A 94 -11.38 5.53 -10.00
CA PHE A 94 -11.19 6.22 -8.73
C PHE A 94 -10.80 5.24 -7.62
N THR A 95 -11.51 4.13 -7.55
CA THR A 95 -11.36 3.14 -6.49
C THR A 95 -10.06 2.35 -6.63
N ILE A 96 -9.66 1.96 -7.84
CA ILE A 96 -8.34 1.36 -8.08
C ILE A 96 -7.24 2.32 -7.62
N ALA A 97 -7.36 3.61 -7.94
CA ALA A 97 -6.37 4.60 -7.49
C ALA A 97 -6.31 4.70 -5.96
N VAL A 98 -7.46 4.83 -5.28
CA VAL A 98 -7.52 4.88 -3.80
C VAL A 98 -6.97 3.61 -3.17
N TYR A 99 -7.36 2.43 -3.69
CA TYR A 99 -6.90 1.15 -3.17
C TYR A 99 -5.38 1.02 -3.30
N VAL A 100 -4.83 1.29 -4.49
CA VAL A 100 -3.38 1.24 -4.74
C VAL A 100 -2.64 2.26 -3.87
N SER A 101 -3.16 3.48 -3.71
CA SER A 101 -2.60 4.50 -2.82
C SER A 101 -2.64 4.09 -1.35
N SER A 102 -3.74 3.51 -0.86
CA SER A 102 -3.86 3.02 0.51
C SER A 102 -2.86 1.90 0.78
N ARG A 103 -2.72 0.95 -0.14
CA ARG A 103 -1.78 -0.16 0.00
C ARG A 103 -0.32 0.31 -0.10
N SER A 104 -0.05 1.32 -0.95
CA SER A 104 1.23 2.02 -1.00
C SER A 104 1.59 2.63 0.35
N TRP A 105 0.61 3.32 0.96
CA TRP A 105 0.77 3.94 2.26
C TRP A 105 0.96 2.92 3.38
N ASP A 106 0.17 1.83 3.43
CA ASP A 106 0.33 0.76 4.40
C ASP A 106 1.72 0.13 4.32
N SER A 107 2.21 -0.11 3.10
CA SER A 107 3.55 -0.63 2.84
C SER A 107 4.63 0.33 3.33
N PHE A 108 4.52 1.61 2.96
CA PHE A 108 5.43 2.66 3.43
C PHE A 108 5.42 2.77 4.96
N ALA A 109 4.24 2.82 5.58
CA ALA A 109 4.06 2.99 7.02
C ALA A 109 4.61 1.79 7.81
N ALA A 110 4.33 0.55 7.37
CA ALA A 110 4.87 -0.65 7.99
C ALA A 110 6.40 -0.69 7.89
N ARG A 111 6.96 -0.31 6.73
CA ARG A 111 8.41 -0.26 6.52
C ARG A 111 9.05 0.85 7.36
N ALA A 112 8.48 2.04 7.38
CA ALA A 112 8.98 3.16 8.18
C ALA A 112 8.92 2.86 9.70
N TYR A 113 7.83 2.25 10.16
CA TYR A 113 7.65 1.87 11.56
C TYR A 113 8.66 0.78 11.99
N CYS A 114 8.82 -0.28 11.21
CA CYS A 114 9.79 -1.34 11.52
C CYS A 114 11.25 -0.86 11.52
N LEU A 115 11.60 0.18 10.74
CA LEU A 115 13.00 0.62 10.63
C LEU A 115 13.36 1.83 11.50
N TYR A 116 12.40 2.67 11.86
CA TYR A 116 12.66 3.88 12.65
C TYR A 116 11.71 4.06 13.83
N GLY A 117 10.62 3.29 13.91
CA GLY A 117 9.60 3.42 14.95
C GLY A 117 9.82 2.54 16.17
N ASP A 118 10.38 1.34 16.00
CA ASP A 118 10.75 0.44 17.11
C ASP A 118 12.18 0.70 17.61
N MET A 119 12.43 1.94 18.05
CA MET A 119 13.64 2.27 18.81
C MET A 119 13.40 1.81 20.25
N GLY A 120 13.69 0.54 20.53
CA GLY A 120 13.56 -0.05 21.86
C GLY A 120 14.12 0.87 22.95
N ASP A 121 13.34 1.00 24.02
CA ASP A 121 13.54 1.90 25.17
C ASP A 121 15.03 2.05 25.54
N ASP A 122 15.54 3.29 25.57
CA ASP A 122 16.93 3.75 25.76
C ASP A 122 17.58 3.34 27.12
N THR A 123 17.10 2.25 27.72
CA THR A 123 17.44 1.74 29.04
C THR A 123 18.89 1.29 29.17
N MET A 124 19.59 0.95 28.07
CA MET A 124 20.98 0.48 28.14
C MET A 124 22.00 1.61 28.30
N THR A 125 21.60 2.86 28.05
CA THR A 125 22.46 4.04 28.27
C THR A 125 22.67 4.31 29.77
N ASN A 126 21.70 3.94 30.62
CA ASN A 126 21.79 4.12 32.08
C ASN A 126 22.75 3.13 32.78
N TYR A 127 22.93 1.91 32.25
CA TYR A 127 23.82 0.92 32.88
C TYR A 127 25.32 1.24 32.67
N LEU A 128 25.68 1.83 31.53
CA LEU A 128 27.07 2.23 31.25
C LEU A 128 27.49 3.48 32.04
N HIS A 129 26.56 4.41 32.31
CA HIS A 129 26.84 5.56 33.17
C HIS A 129 27.03 5.15 34.65
N LEU A 130 26.37 4.08 35.11
CA LEU A 130 26.53 3.54 36.46
C LEU A 130 27.90 2.87 36.70
N LEU A 131 28.49 2.27 35.67
CA LEU A 131 29.80 1.60 35.74
C LEU A 131 30.98 2.59 35.63
N ALA A 132 30.77 3.76 35.04
CA ALA A 132 31.80 4.80 34.88
C ALA A 132 32.12 5.57 36.18
N HIS A 133 31.22 5.56 37.18
CA HIS A 133 31.44 6.18 38.49
C HIS A 133 31.98 5.22 39.58
N GLN A 134 32.30 3.97 39.20
CA GLN A 134 32.82 2.93 40.10
C GLN A 134 34.34 2.70 39.96
N LYS A 135 35.09 3.62 39.36
CA LYS A 135 36.56 3.62 39.36
C LYS A 135 37.13 4.92 39.89
#